data_AF-A0A834RHX3-F1
#
_entry.id   AF-A0A834RHX3-F1
#
_cell.length_a   1.000
_cell.length_b   1.000
_cell.length_c   1.000
_cell.angle_alpha   90.00
_cell.angle_beta   90.00
_cell.angle_gamma   90.00
#
_symmetry.space_group_name_H-M   'P 1'
#
loop_
_entity.id
_entity.type
_entity.pdbx_description
1 polymer ?
#
loop_
_entity_poly.entity_id
_entity_poly.type
_entity_poly.pdbx_seq_one_letter_code
_entity_poly.pdbx_strand_id
1 'polypeptide(L)'
;MIAIFMVESFQRVCYLLAMINQIPIHQIDWKLCTHWILAFADLTPNGISITPSMDYYIHQVLQSNRTETKFMLSLRADQETMNFLSDVNKTMKFVESVSNILDHYQLDGFDLDYECHNGLRPTDVETAY
;
A
#
# COMPACT_ATOMS: atom_id res chain seq x y z
N MET A 1 -14.06 41.47 -12.24
CA MET A 1 -14.43 40.17 -11.66
C MET A 1 -13.42 39.16 -12.11
N ILE A 2 -12.66 38.55 -11.20
CA ILE A 2 -11.78 37.43 -11.49
C ILE A 2 -12.61 36.18 -11.21
N ALA A 3 -12.90 35.38 -12.25
CA ALA A 3 -13.50 34.07 -12.07
C ALA A 3 -12.43 33.14 -11.48
N ILE A 4 -12.60 32.74 -10.23
CA ILE A 4 -11.81 31.68 -9.62
C ILE A 4 -12.45 30.37 -10.09
N PHE A 5 -11.82 29.71 -11.06
CA PHE A 5 -12.18 28.35 -11.41
C PHE A 5 -11.63 27.44 -10.32
N MET A 6 -12.50 26.80 -9.53
CA MET A 6 -12.10 25.64 -8.72
C MET A 6 -11.71 24.53 -9.69
N VAL A 7 -10.41 24.32 -9.85
CA VAL A 7 -9.91 23.09 -10.48
C VAL A 7 -10.05 22.00 -9.44
N GLU A 8 -10.90 21.02 -9.70
CA GLU A 8 -10.97 19.83 -8.86
C GLU A 8 -9.63 19.10 -8.89
N SER A 9 -9.05 18.86 -7.72
CA SER A 9 -7.80 18.11 -7.58
C SER A 9 -8.10 16.62 -7.54
N PHE A 10 -7.85 15.91 -8.64
CA PHE A 10 -8.00 14.46 -8.70
C PHE A 10 -6.75 13.76 -8.18
N GLN A 11 -6.95 12.62 -7.52
CA GLN A 11 -5.85 11.72 -7.17
C GLN A 11 -5.55 10.77 -8.34
N ARG A 12 -4.28 10.64 -8.69
CA ARG A 12 -3.80 9.57 -9.60
C ARG A 12 -2.94 8.63 -8.75
N VAL A 13 -3.46 7.45 -8.46
CA VAL A 13 -2.83 6.45 -7.59
C VAL A 13 -2.24 5.35 -8.47
N CYS A 14 -0.96 5.03 -8.29
CA CYS A 14 -0.23 4.09 -9.15
C CYS A 14 0.48 3.02 -8.33
N TYR A 15 0.38 1.77 -8.79
CA TYR A 15 1.06 0.63 -8.19
C TYR A 15 2.45 0.43 -8.77
N LEU A 16 3.41 0.16 -7.89
CA LEU A 16 4.77 -0.24 -8.21
C LEU A 16 5.00 -1.67 -7.70
N LEU A 17 5.06 -2.62 -8.63
CA LEU A 17 5.27 -4.03 -8.33
C LEU A 17 6.77 -4.30 -8.22
N ALA A 18 7.26 -4.58 -7.01
CA ALA A 18 8.70 -4.76 -6.74
C ALA A 18 9.32 -5.98 -7.46
N MET A 19 8.51 -6.91 -7.98
CA MET A 19 8.96 -8.24 -8.41
C MET A 19 8.75 -8.58 -9.90
N ILE A 20 8.28 -7.66 -10.75
CA ILE A 20 8.00 -7.95 -12.17
C ILE A 20 8.66 -6.89 -13.06
N ASN A 21 9.56 -7.33 -13.96
CA ASN A 21 10.13 -6.53 -15.06
C ASN A 21 10.42 -5.07 -14.67
N GLN A 22 11.41 -4.90 -13.77
CA GLN A 22 11.76 -3.64 -13.14
C GLN A 22 11.80 -2.50 -14.18
N ILE A 23 10.81 -1.60 -14.11
CA ILE A 23 11.00 -0.26 -14.64
C ILE A 23 12.17 0.30 -13.83
N PRO A 24 13.28 0.70 -14.46
CA PRO A 24 14.40 1.26 -13.72
C PRO A 24 13.89 2.49 -12.97
N ILE A 25 14.08 2.53 -11.64
CA ILE A 25 13.55 3.59 -10.76
C ILE A 25 13.88 5.00 -11.28
N HIS A 26 15.06 5.17 -11.88
CA HIS A 26 15.52 6.43 -12.46
C HIS A 26 14.74 6.87 -13.73
N GLN A 27 13.93 6.01 -14.33
CA GLN A 27 13.09 6.30 -15.50
C GLN A 27 11.65 6.67 -15.12
N ILE A 28 11.29 6.55 -13.83
CA ILE A 28 9.96 6.90 -13.36
C ILE A 28 9.84 8.43 -13.28
N ASP A 29 8.88 8.99 -14.00
CA ASP A 29 8.45 10.37 -13.77
C ASP A 29 7.50 10.40 -12.57
N TRP A 30 8.04 10.77 -11.41
CA TRP A 30 7.30 10.81 -10.15
C TRP A 30 6.12 11.78 -10.19
N LYS A 31 6.14 12.81 -11.06
CA LYS A 31 5.02 13.76 -11.21
C LYS A 31 3.80 13.15 -11.89
N LEU A 32 3.91 11.92 -12.40
CA LEU A 32 2.76 11.23 -12.93
C LEU A 32 1.75 11.03 -11.79
N CYS A 33 2.07 10.29 -10.75
CA CYS A 33 1.06 9.90 -9.77
C CYS A 33 1.11 10.80 -8.54
N THR A 34 -0.06 11.11 -7.96
CA THR A 34 -0.11 11.83 -6.68
C THR A 34 0.18 10.89 -5.50
N HIS A 35 -0.10 9.59 -5.67
CA HIS A 35 0.19 8.54 -4.71
C HIS A 35 0.80 7.34 -5.42
N TRP A 36 1.82 6.76 -4.79
CA TRP A 36 2.53 5.58 -5.26
C TRP A 36 2.40 4.47 -4.22
N ILE A 37 1.83 3.34 -4.62
CA ILE A 37 1.63 2.18 -3.76
C ILE A 37 2.73 1.16 -4.07
N LEU A 38 3.56 0.86 -3.08
CA LEU A 38 4.62 -0.14 -3.14
C LEU A 38 4.02 -1.50 -2.84
N ALA A 39 4.07 -2.41 -3.80
CA ALA A 39 3.41 -3.70 -3.75
C ALA A 39 4.43 -4.85 -3.88
N PHE A 40 4.51 -5.81 -2.94
CA PHE A 40 3.68 -6.02 -1.74
C PHE A 40 4.53 -6.39 -0.51
N ALA A 41 3.99 -6.10 0.67
CA ALA A 41 4.42 -6.70 1.94
C ALA A 41 3.91 -8.14 2.06
N ASP A 42 4.51 -8.92 2.95
CA ASP A 42 4.11 -10.30 3.24
C ASP A 42 3.40 -10.38 4.60
N LEU A 43 2.34 -11.20 4.68
CA LEU A 43 1.74 -11.57 5.95
C LEU A 43 2.57 -12.66 6.65
N THR A 44 2.75 -12.52 7.96
CA THR A 44 3.45 -13.46 8.83
C THR A 44 2.63 -13.74 10.10
N PRO A 45 3.00 -14.74 10.91
CA PRO A 45 2.35 -14.97 12.20
C PRO A 45 2.40 -13.77 13.18
N ASN A 46 3.28 -12.79 12.95
CA ASN A 46 3.48 -11.63 13.80
C ASN A 46 3.01 -10.30 13.16
N GLY A 47 2.19 -10.35 12.11
CA GLY A 47 1.76 -9.17 11.36
C GLY A 47 2.42 -9.14 9.98
N ILE A 48 2.71 -7.96 9.46
CA ILE A 48 3.35 -7.83 8.14
C ILE A 48 4.87 -7.75 8.21
N SER A 49 5.53 -8.12 7.12
CA SER A 49 6.99 -8.02 6.98
C SER A 49 7.39 -7.57 5.57
N ILE A 50 8.61 -7.04 5.47
CA ILE A 50 9.23 -6.62 4.22
C ILE A 50 10.34 -7.61 3.87
N THR A 51 10.28 -8.18 2.67
CA THR A 51 11.36 -9.06 2.17
C THR A 51 12.63 -8.26 1.88
N PRO A 52 13.82 -8.87 1.88
CA PRO A 52 15.05 -8.16 1.51
C PRO A 52 14.99 -7.50 0.11
N SER A 53 14.31 -8.15 -0.84
CA SER A 53 14.11 -7.59 -2.18
C SER A 53 13.22 -6.33 -2.16
N MET A 54 12.16 -6.36 -1.34
CA MET A 54 11.26 -5.22 -1.17
C MET A 54 11.93 -4.08 -0.40
N ASP A 55 12.73 -4.39 0.63
CA ASP A 55 13.54 -3.42 1.38
C ASP A 55 14.49 -2.65 0.45
N TYR A 56 15.26 -3.38 -0.37
CA TYR A 56 16.12 -2.77 -1.38
C TYR A 56 15.31 -1.88 -2.34
N TYR A 57 14.15 -2.35 -2.80
CA TYR A 57 13.29 -1.60 -3.72
C TYR A 57 12.74 -0.30 -3.10
N ILE A 58 12.25 -0.37 -1.86
CA ILE A 58 11.77 0.81 -1.10
C ILE A 58 12.91 1.83 -0.98
N HIS A 59 14.12 1.39 -0.62
CA HIS A 59 15.26 2.28 -0.54
C HIS A 59 15.61 2.94 -1.89
N GLN A 60 15.55 2.21 -3.01
CA GLN A 60 15.76 2.79 -4.33
C GLN A 60 14.71 3.86 -4.65
N VAL A 61 13.43 3.57 -4.38
CA VAL A 61 12.33 4.52 -4.60
C VAL A 61 12.49 5.77 -3.74
N LEU A 62 12.73 5.62 -2.44
CA LEU A 62 12.82 6.74 -1.51
C LEU A 62 14.07 7.62 -1.71
N GLN A 63 15.15 7.06 -2.28
CA GLN A 63 16.34 7.82 -2.68
C GLN A 63 16.13 8.62 -3.98
N SER A 64 15.11 8.28 -4.77
CA SER A 64 14.79 8.99 -6.01
C SER A 64 14.01 10.28 -5.74
N ASN A 65 14.12 11.24 -6.67
CA ASN A 65 13.70 12.63 -6.48
C ASN A 65 12.26 12.77 -5.92
N ARG A 66 12.14 13.28 -4.68
CA ARG A 66 10.88 13.50 -3.97
C ARG A 66 10.15 14.71 -4.56
N THR A 67 9.27 14.45 -5.53
CA THR A 67 8.16 15.36 -5.82
C THR A 67 7.14 15.33 -4.68
N GLU A 68 6.13 16.20 -4.68
CA GLU A 68 5.06 16.30 -3.64
C GLU A 68 4.10 15.09 -3.61
N THR A 69 4.62 13.89 -3.86
CA THR A 69 3.87 12.65 -4.04
C THR A 69 3.95 11.80 -2.79
N LYS A 70 2.84 11.14 -2.46
CA LYS A 70 2.74 10.27 -1.29
C LYS A 70 3.11 8.85 -1.62
N PHE A 71 3.73 8.14 -0.68
CA PHE A 71 4.09 6.73 -0.80
C PHE A 71 3.33 5.88 0.20
N MET A 72 2.79 4.77 -0.25
CA MET A 72 2.05 3.83 0.59
C MET A 72 2.59 2.42 0.40
N LEU A 73 2.37 1.54 1.37
CA LEU A 73 2.68 0.12 1.27
C LEU A 73 1.40 -0.69 1.11
N SER A 74 1.37 -1.66 0.19
CA SER A 74 0.25 -2.58 0.03
C SER A 74 0.57 -3.98 0.56
N LEU A 75 -0.43 -4.61 1.17
CA LEU A 75 -0.48 -6.05 1.42
C LEU A 75 -1.50 -6.66 0.48
N ARG A 76 -1.09 -7.67 -0.30
CA ARG A 76 -2.03 -8.55 -0.98
C ARG A 76 -2.74 -9.41 0.05
N ALA A 77 -4.04 -9.24 0.18
CA ALA A 77 -4.85 -9.95 1.14
C ALA A 77 -5.74 -10.99 0.45
N ASP A 78 -5.89 -12.12 1.12
CA ASP A 78 -6.72 -13.24 0.72
C ASP A 78 -7.54 -13.74 1.93
N GLN A 79 -8.18 -14.90 1.78
CA GLN A 79 -8.97 -15.47 2.88
C GLN A 79 -8.11 -15.81 4.11
N GLU A 80 -6.85 -16.21 3.93
CA GLU A 80 -5.93 -16.47 5.05
C GLU A 80 -5.66 -15.17 5.83
N THR A 81 -5.45 -14.07 5.11
CA THR A 81 -5.29 -12.74 5.68
C THR A 81 -6.52 -12.31 6.47
N MET A 82 -7.73 -12.52 5.92
CA MET A 82 -8.96 -12.19 6.64
C MET A 82 -9.16 -13.06 7.89
N ASN A 83 -8.81 -14.34 7.81
CA ASN A 83 -8.85 -15.23 8.98
C ASN A 83 -7.84 -14.77 10.05
N PHE A 84 -6.66 -14.28 9.64
CA PHE A 84 -5.69 -13.68 10.54
C PHE A 84 -6.28 -12.44 11.25
N LEU A 85 -6.93 -11.56 10.50
CA LEU A 85 -7.50 -10.30 11.01
C LEU A 85 -8.81 -10.47 11.81
N SER A 86 -9.43 -11.66 11.79
CA SER A 86 -10.58 -11.97 12.64
C SER A 86 -10.23 -12.19 14.12
N ASP A 87 -8.96 -12.43 14.44
CA ASP A 87 -8.46 -12.59 15.81
C ASP A 87 -7.93 -11.26 16.34
N VAL A 88 -8.52 -10.76 17.43
CA VAL A 88 -8.17 -9.45 18.01
C VAL A 88 -6.68 -9.32 18.37
N ASN A 89 -6.05 -10.39 18.85
CA ASN A 89 -4.63 -10.35 19.22
C ASN A 89 -3.75 -10.30 17.98
N LYS A 90 -4.14 -11.00 16.91
CA LYS A 90 -3.45 -10.95 15.62
C LYS A 90 -3.63 -9.60 14.94
N THR A 91 -4.83 -9.01 15.01
CA THR A 91 -5.10 -7.66 14.49
C THR A 91 -4.31 -6.58 15.21
N MET A 92 -4.12 -6.68 16.53
CA MET A 92 -3.22 -5.76 17.24
C MET A 92 -1.78 -5.85 16.74
N LYS A 93 -1.25 -7.08 16.57
CA LYS A 93 0.09 -7.30 16.00
C LYS A 93 0.20 -6.79 14.57
N PHE A 94 -0.85 -6.99 13.76
CA PHE A 94 -0.94 -6.46 12.41
C PHE A 94 -0.80 -4.94 12.41
N VAL A 95 -1.65 -4.23 13.15
CA VAL A 95 -1.63 -2.77 13.22
C VAL A 95 -0.30 -2.25 13.74
N GLU A 96 0.28 -2.88 14.76
CA GLU A 96 1.60 -2.53 15.29
C GLU A 96 2.70 -2.71 14.23
N SER A 97 2.72 -3.85 13.54
CA SER A 97 3.69 -4.12 12.47
C SER A 97 3.55 -3.16 11.29
N VAL A 98 2.32 -2.78 10.92
CA VAL A 98 2.05 -1.75 9.90
C VAL A 98 2.62 -0.42 10.35
N SER A 99 2.27 0.05 11.55
CA SER A 99 2.77 1.32 12.08
C SER A 99 4.30 1.36 12.10
N ASN A 100 4.94 0.30 12.59
CA ASN A 100 6.40 0.22 12.65
C ASN A 100 7.06 0.33 11.28
N ILE A 101 6.48 -0.30 10.25
CA ILE A 101 7.01 -0.23 8.87
C ILE A 101 6.77 1.15 8.24
N LEU A 102 5.57 1.73 8.43
CA LEU A 102 5.28 3.07 7.95
C LEU A 102 6.23 4.10 8.55
N ASP A 103 6.48 4.02 9.87
CA ASP A 103 7.41 4.89 10.58
C ASP A 103 8.86 4.63 10.15
N HIS A 104 9.27 3.38 9.98
CA HIS A 104 10.64 3.03 9.58
C HIS A 104 11.03 3.62 8.21
N TYR A 105 10.15 3.49 7.21
CA TYR A 105 10.39 3.97 5.86
C TYR A 105 9.81 5.38 5.58
N GLN A 106 9.15 5.99 6.57
CA GLN A 106 8.48 7.30 6.44
C GLN A 106 7.45 7.30 5.29
N LEU A 107 6.60 6.28 5.25
CA LEU A 107 5.51 6.15 4.28
C LEU A 107 4.25 6.88 4.76
N ASP A 108 3.49 7.41 3.82
CA ASP A 108 2.30 8.22 4.05
C ASP A 108 1.03 7.41 4.30
N GLY A 109 1.06 6.09 4.11
CA GLY A 109 -0.11 5.25 4.35
C GLY A 109 0.06 3.77 4.01
N PHE A 110 -1.02 3.03 4.25
CA PHE A 110 -1.11 1.59 4.03
C PHE A 110 -2.34 1.27 3.18
N ASP A 111 -2.19 0.28 2.30
CA ASP A 111 -3.21 -0.23 1.40
C ASP A 111 -3.43 -1.73 1.66
N LEU A 112 -4.71 -2.14 1.76
CA LEU A 112 -5.09 -3.53 1.96
C LEU A 112 -5.80 -4.02 0.70
N ASP A 113 -5.04 -4.70 -0.16
CA ASP A 113 -5.52 -5.19 -1.46
C ASP A 113 -6.18 -6.57 -1.28
N TYR A 114 -7.37 -6.57 -0.68
CA TYR A 114 -8.16 -7.78 -0.47
C TYR A 114 -8.96 -8.14 -1.73
N GLU A 115 -8.50 -9.14 -2.46
CA GLU A 115 -9.19 -9.68 -3.63
C GLU A 115 -10.18 -10.77 -3.20
N CYS A 116 -11.45 -10.40 -3.01
CA CYS A 116 -12.50 -11.36 -2.70
C CYS A 116 -12.78 -12.27 -3.91
N HIS A 117 -12.32 -13.51 -3.85
CA HIS A 117 -12.74 -14.56 -4.77
C HIS A 117 -14.16 -14.99 -4.40
N ASN A 118 -15.16 -14.50 -5.15
CA ASN A 118 -16.49 -15.10 -5.41
C ASN A 118 -17.54 -14.08 -5.90
N GLY A 119 -17.17 -12.85 -6.27
CA GLY A 119 -18.14 -11.83 -6.71
C GLY A 119 -19.07 -11.31 -5.61
N LEU A 120 -18.78 -11.68 -4.35
CA LEU A 120 -19.41 -11.10 -3.17
C LEU A 120 -18.77 -9.73 -2.94
N ARG A 121 -19.62 -8.70 -2.83
CA ARG A 121 -19.17 -7.34 -2.58
C ARG A 121 -18.81 -7.21 -1.10
N PRO A 122 -17.96 -6.24 -0.71
CA PRO A 122 -17.63 -5.99 0.71
C PRO A 122 -18.86 -5.84 1.62
N THR A 123 -20.01 -5.43 1.07
CA THR A 123 -21.29 -5.35 1.79
C THR A 123 -21.87 -6.69 2.23
N ASP A 124 -21.41 -7.80 1.66
CA ASP A 124 -21.90 -9.15 1.98
C ASP A 124 -21.15 -9.76 3.19
N VAL A 125 -20.08 -9.10 3.67
CA VAL A 125 -19.26 -9.53 4.81
C VAL A 125 -19.87 -9.03 6.15
N GLU A 126 -20.67 -7.97 6.12
CA GLU A 126 -21.29 -7.39 7.32
C GLU A 126 -22.53 -8.16 7.81
N THR A 127 -23.07 -9.08 6.99
CA THR A 127 -24.28 -9.86 7.31
C THR A 127 -24.01 -11.29 7.79
N ALA A 128 -22.76 -11.64 8.10
CA ALA A 128 -22.37 -12.99 8.52
C ALA A 128 -22.18 -13.15 10.05
N TYR A 129 -22.81 -12.29 10.85
CA TYR A 129 -22.92 -12.45 12.32
C TYR A 129 -24.37 -12.47 12.77
#